data_AF-A0A2X2VC57-F1
#
_entry.id   AF-A0A2X2VC57-F1
#
_cell.length_a   1.000
_cell.length_b   1.000
_cell.length_c   1.000
_cell.angle_alpha   90.00
_cell.angle_beta   90.00
_cell.angle_gamma   90.00
#
_symmetry.space_group_name_H-M   'P 1'
#
loop_
_entity.id
_entity.type
_entity.pdbx_description
1 polymer ?
#
loop_
_entity_poly.entity_id
_entity_poly.type
_entity_poly.pdbx_seq_one_letter_code
_entity_poly.pdbx_strand_id
1 'polypeptide(L)'
;MQNLSPASRYQQALAEGSFQPDEVQREAIMRLDAIWQALSTAPTPVPSGGLLTKFGKLFGKKETQAGQEPARGLYMWGGVGRGKTWLMDMFFHSLPGERKLRLHFHRFMLRVHEELAQQQGHTDPLEIIADGFKAQADVLCFDEFFVSDITDAMLLGTLMKALFARGITLVATSNIPPDDFVS
;
A
#
# COMPACT_ATOMS: atom_id res chain seq x y z
N MET A 1 0.63 6.56 -22.27
CA MET A 1 0.70 7.84 -21.55
C MET A 1 1.68 7.65 -20.40
N GLN A 2 2.69 8.51 -20.25
CA GLN A 2 3.65 8.37 -19.15
C GLN A 2 2.92 8.67 -17.83
N ASN A 3 3.06 7.81 -16.82
CA ASN A 3 2.52 8.10 -15.50
C ASN A 3 3.37 9.22 -14.87
N LEU A 4 2.77 10.40 -14.72
CA LEU A 4 3.37 11.50 -13.96
C LEU A 4 3.60 11.07 -12.51
N SER A 5 4.68 11.56 -11.90
CA SER A 5 4.96 11.33 -10.49
C SER A 5 3.96 12.08 -9.59
N PRO A 6 3.81 11.68 -8.31
CA PRO A 6 2.95 12.39 -7.37
C PRO A 6 3.29 13.88 -7.27
N ALA A 7 4.58 14.23 -7.20
CA ALA A 7 5.03 15.62 -7.15
C ALA A 7 4.69 16.38 -8.45
N SER A 8 4.86 15.76 -9.62
CA SER A 8 4.50 16.39 -10.91
C SER A 8 3.00 16.65 -11.00
N ARG A 9 2.16 15.71 -10.57
CA ARG A 9 0.69 15.90 -10.56
C ARG A 9 0.27 17.01 -9.61
N TYR A 10 0.88 17.06 -8.42
CA TYR A 10 0.64 18.14 -7.45
C TYR A 10 1.02 19.51 -8.01
N GLN A 11 2.19 19.64 -8.64
CA GLN A 11 2.62 20.89 -9.28
C GLN A 11 1.68 21.31 -10.41
N GLN A 12 1.23 20.36 -11.25
CA GLN A 12 0.27 20.64 -12.31
C GLN A 12 -1.05 21.17 -11.73
N ALA A 13 -1.59 20.53 -10.70
CA ALA A 13 -2.84 20.94 -10.08
C ALA A 13 -2.76 22.32 -9.38
N LEU A 14 -1.59 22.69 -8.84
CA LEU A 14 -1.34 24.05 -8.35
C LEU A 14 -1.30 25.07 -9.51
N ALA A 15 -0.66 24.72 -10.63
CA ALA A 15 -0.57 25.59 -11.80
C ALA A 15 -1.94 25.83 -12.47
N GLU A 16 -2.84 24.85 -12.39
CA GLU A 16 -4.23 24.96 -12.83
C GLU A 16 -5.10 25.86 -11.91
N GLY A 17 -4.55 26.35 -10.79
CA GLY A 17 -5.20 27.34 -9.91
C GLY A 17 -6.33 26.78 -9.04
N SER A 18 -6.52 25.46 -9.01
CA SER A 18 -7.59 24.82 -8.23
C SER A 18 -7.27 24.68 -6.73
N PHE A 19 -6.01 24.86 -6.35
CA PHE A 19 -5.52 24.65 -4.98
C PHE A 19 -4.50 25.71 -4.57
N GLN A 20 -4.42 25.98 -3.27
CA GLN A 20 -3.41 26.88 -2.72
C GLN A 20 -2.16 26.12 -2.28
N PRO A 21 -0.95 26.69 -2.46
CA PRO A 21 0.28 26.09 -1.93
C PRO A 21 0.22 25.96 -0.40
N ASP A 22 0.53 24.77 0.10
CA ASP A 22 0.62 24.46 1.54
C ASP A 22 1.90 23.66 1.78
N GLU A 23 2.74 24.13 2.71
CA GLU A 23 4.05 23.54 2.98
C GLU A 23 3.95 22.11 3.55
N VAL A 24 2.95 21.83 4.38
CA VAL A 24 2.71 20.49 4.94
C VAL A 24 2.25 19.53 3.84
N GLN A 25 1.38 20.01 2.94
CA GLN A 25 0.99 19.22 1.77
C GLN A 25 2.18 18.95 0.85
N ARG A 26 3.06 19.94 0.66
CA ARG A 26 4.29 19.78 -0.12
C ARG A 26 5.23 18.76 0.52
N GLU A 27 5.40 18.76 1.83
CA GLU A 27 6.22 17.74 2.50
C GLU A 27 5.62 16.34 2.32
N ALA A 28 4.30 16.21 2.50
CA ALA A 28 3.60 14.94 2.33
C ALA A 28 3.72 14.42 0.89
N ILE A 29 3.57 15.28 -0.13
CA ILE A 29 3.70 14.85 -1.52
C ILE A 29 5.13 14.40 -1.85
N MET A 30 6.16 15.03 -1.28
CA MET A 30 7.55 14.61 -1.49
C MET A 30 7.81 13.23 -0.88
N ARG A 31 7.22 12.92 0.29
CA ARG A 31 7.28 11.58 0.88
C ARG A 31 6.56 10.54 0.01
N LEU A 32 5.39 10.89 -0.53
CA LEU A 32 4.67 10.05 -1.50
C LEU A 32 5.46 9.82 -2.80
N ASP A 33 6.15 10.85 -3.29
CA ASP A 33 7.01 10.76 -4.48
C ASP A 33 8.17 9.80 -4.25
N ALA A 34 8.83 9.85 -3.08
CA ALA A 34 9.89 8.91 -2.73
C ALA A 34 9.38 7.45 -2.70
N ILE A 35 8.18 7.20 -2.17
CA ILE A 35 7.55 5.87 -2.20
C ILE A 35 7.28 5.44 -3.64
N TRP A 36 6.72 6.33 -4.47
CA TRP A 36 6.47 6.06 -5.87
C TRP A 36 7.75 5.73 -6.65
N GLN A 37 8.85 6.44 -6.39
CA GLN A 37 10.15 6.15 -7.00
C GLN A 37 10.68 4.77 -6.59
N ALA A 38 10.59 4.41 -5.31
CA ALA A 38 11.00 3.10 -4.81
C ALA A 38 10.17 1.97 -5.44
N LEU A 39 8.85 2.17 -5.58
CA LEU A 39 7.96 1.20 -6.22
C LEU A 39 8.18 1.10 -7.74
N SER A 40 8.57 2.19 -8.40
CA SER A 40 8.80 2.22 -9.85
C SER A 40 10.16 1.65 -10.26
N THR A 41 11.13 1.64 -9.35
CA THR A 41 12.50 1.12 -9.58
C THR A 41 12.66 -0.32 -9.13
N ALA A 42 11.69 -0.87 -8.38
CA ALA A 42 11.68 -2.28 -8.02
C ALA A 42 11.57 -3.15 -9.29
N PRO A 43 12.48 -4.11 -9.52
CA PRO A 43 12.38 -5.02 -10.65
C PRO A 43 11.06 -5.78 -10.56
N THR A 44 10.21 -5.64 -11.58
CA THR A 44 9.03 -6.49 -11.72
C THR A 44 9.45 -7.95 -11.73
N PRO A 45 8.92 -8.82 -10.85
CA PRO A 45 9.18 -10.24 -10.92
C PRO A 45 8.63 -10.73 -12.26
N VAL A 46 9.53 -10.97 -13.22
CA VAL A 46 9.18 -11.62 -14.49
C VAL A 46 8.60 -12.99 -14.16
N PRO A 47 7.39 -13.33 -14.65
CA PRO A 47 6.88 -14.67 -14.48
C PRO A 47 7.83 -15.61 -15.21
N SER A 48 8.58 -16.42 -14.46
CA SER A 48 9.37 -17.50 -14.99
C SER A 48 8.42 -18.58 -15.51
N GLY A 49 7.88 -18.35 -16.70
CA GLY A 49 7.16 -19.34 -17.48
C GLY A 49 8.07 -20.55 -17.68
N GLY A 50 7.81 -21.59 -16.90
CA GLY A 50 8.48 -22.88 -17.06
C GLY A 50 8.09 -23.49 -18.41
N LEU A 51 9.10 -23.84 -19.21
CA LEU A 51 9.20 -25.12 -19.95
C LEU A 51 10.42 -25.23 -20.91
N LEU A 52 11.35 -24.26 -20.96
CA LEU A 52 12.51 -24.36 -21.89
C LEU A 52 13.92 -24.33 -21.26
N THR A 53 14.07 -24.41 -19.92
CA THR A 53 15.39 -24.26 -19.27
C THR A 53 16.05 -25.58 -18.81
N LYS A 54 15.54 -26.76 -19.19
CA LYS A 54 16.07 -28.06 -18.74
C LYS A 54 17.30 -28.59 -19.51
N PHE A 55 18.01 -27.78 -20.28
CA PHE A 55 19.23 -28.22 -21.00
C PHE A 55 20.47 -27.34 -20.81
N GLY A 56 20.61 -26.67 -19.66
CA GLY A 56 21.82 -25.92 -19.37
C GLY A 56 22.14 -25.81 -17.88
N LYS A 57 23.02 -26.70 -17.40
CA LYS A 57 24.07 -26.46 -16.37
C LYS A 57 23.59 -25.86 -15.03
N LEU A 58 23.48 -26.64 -13.96
CA LEU A 58 24.55 -26.83 -12.96
C LEU A 58 25.58 -25.68 -12.90
N PHE A 59 25.59 -24.95 -11.77
CA PHE A 59 26.42 -23.82 -11.34
C PHE A 59 25.69 -22.47 -11.28
N GLY A 60 25.10 -22.22 -10.11
CA GLY A 60 24.50 -20.94 -9.75
C GLY A 60 23.88 -21.09 -8.38
N LYS A 61 24.67 -20.78 -7.35
CA LYS A 61 24.25 -20.62 -5.97
C LYS A 61 22.91 -19.89 -5.99
N LYS A 62 21.86 -20.54 -5.50
CA LYS A 62 20.54 -19.94 -5.34
C LYS A 62 20.71 -18.83 -4.31
N GLU A 63 21.09 -17.65 -4.78
CA GLU A 63 20.81 -16.41 -4.08
C GLU A 63 19.30 -16.38 -3.98
N THR A 64 18.81 -16.85 -2.84
CA THR A 64 17.62 -16.32 -2.21
C THR A 64 17.61 -14.84 -2.57
N GLN A 65 16.66 -14.42 -3.42
CA GLN A 65 16.41 -13.02 -3.67
C GLN A 65 16.20 -12.42 -2.29
N ALA A 66 17.27 -11.81 -1.77
CA ALA A 66 17.27 -11.17 -0.47
C ALA A 66 16.19 -10.12 -0.60
N GLY A 67 15.14 -10.28 0.23
CA GLY A 67 13.93 -9.50 0.15
C GLY A 67 14.29 -8.04 -0.01
N GLN A 68 13.90 -7.46 -1.15
CA GLN A 68 13.84 -6.02 -1.22
C GLN A 68 12.87 -5.60 -0.12
N GLU A 69 13.38 -4.88 0.88
CA GLU A 69 12.50 -4.31 1.89
C GLU A 69 11.44 -3.50 1.14
N PRO A 70 10.15 -3.78 1.36
CA PRO A 70 9.09 -3.03 0.70
C PRO A 70 9.27 -1.54 1.00
N ALA A 71 8.96 -0.69 0.03
CA ALA A 71 8.98 0.75 0.24
C ALA A 71 8.17 1.07 1.50
N ARG A 72 8.81 1.74 2.47
CA ARG A 72 8.17 2.10 3.74
C ARG A 72 6.90 2.89 3.43
N GLY A 73 5.79 2.46 4.02
CA GLY A 73 4.49 3.10 3.84
C GLY A 73 4.41 4.53 4.38
N LEU A 74 3.27 5.18 4.18
CA LEU A 74 3.01 6.52 4.73
C LEU A 74 1.65 6.61 5.40
N TYR A 75 1.62 7.05 6.66
CA TYR A 75 0.40 7.40 7.38
C TYR A 75 0.26 8.92 7.44
N MET A 76 -0.72 9.46 6.73
CA MET A 76 -1.03 10.89 6.68
C MET A 76 -2.19 11.19 7.63
N TRP A 77 -1.99 12.07 8.60
CA TRP A 77 -3.02 12.48 9.54
C TRP A 77 -3.22 14.00 9.56
N GLY A 78 -4.37 14.43 10.06
CA GLY A 78 -4.70 15.85 10.24
C GLY A 78 -6.20 16.10 10.17
N GLY A 79 -6.65 17.31 10.48
CA GLY A 79 -8.09 17.64 10.49
C GLY A 79 -8.81 17.50 9.14
N VAL A 80 -10.14 17.65 9.18
CA VAL A 80 -11.02 17.67 8.00
C VAL A 80 -10.64 18.85 7.08
N GLY A 81 -10.73 18.66 5.77
CA GLY A 81 -10.47 19.73 4.78
C GLY A 81 -9.00 20.06 4.53
N ARG A 82 -8.04 19.30 5.08
CA ARG A 82 -6.59 19.55 4.89
C ARG A 82 -5.99 18.96 3.61
N GLY A 83 -6.82 18.39 2.72
CA GLY A 83 -6.37 17.88 1.41
C GLY A 83 -5.76 16.48 1.41
N LYS A 84 -5.90 15.68 2.48
CA LYS A 84 -5.33 14.32 2.57
C LYS A 84 -5.80 13.40 1.43
N THR A 85 -7.11 13.36 1.17
CA THR A 85 -7.70 12.56 0.09
C THR A 85 -7.16 12.99 -1.28
N TRP A 86 -6.97 14.29 -1.48
CA TRP A 86 -6.40 14.82 -2.71
C TRP A 86 -4.93 14.42 -2.90
N LEU A 87 -4.11 14.48 -1.84
CA LEU A 87 -2.73 13.95 -1.88
C LEU A 87 -2.71 12.44 -2.18
N MET A 88 -3.65 11.68 -1.60
CA MET A 88 -3.83 10.26 -1.92
C MET A 88 -4.20 10.05 -3.38
N ASP A 89 -5.05 10.90 -3.99
CA ASP A 89 -5.37 10.85 -5.41
C ASP A 89 -4.11 11.02 -6.27
N MET A 90 -3.28 12.03 -5.96
CA MET A 90 -2.03 12.29 -6.68
C MET A 90 -1.12 11.07 -6.64
N PHE A 91 -0.99 10.41 -5.48
CA PHE A 91 -0.20 9.20 -5.34
C PHE A 91 -0.80 8.02 -6.11
N PHE A 92 -2.06 7.68 -5.85
CA PHE A 92 -2.72 6.49 -6.41
C PHE A 92 -2.76 6.50 -7.95
N HIS A 93 -3.02 7.67 -8.55
CA HIS A 93 -3.02 7.83 -9.99
C HIS A 93 -1.61 7.86 -10.62
N SER A 94 -0.56 8.08 -9.83
CA SER A 94 0.83 8.01 -10.31
C SER A 94 1.38 6.58 -10.33
N LEU A 95 0.86 5.70 -9.46
CA LEU A 95 1.32 4.32 -9.37
C LEU A 95 1.23 3.57 -10.71
N PRO A 96 2.31 2.90 -11.14
CA PRO A 96 2.32 2.10 -12.36
C PRO A 96 1.45 0.84 -12.21
N GLY A 97 0.81 0.45 -13.32
CA GLY A 97 0.03 -0.78 -13.41
C GLY A 97 -1.25 -0.81 -12.56
N GLU A 98 -1.83 -2.02 -12.49
CA GLU A 98 -3.14 -2.28 -11.87
C GLU A 98 -3.03 -2.98 -10.50
N ARG A 99 -1.81 -3.34 -10.05
CA ARG A 99 -1.57 -4.03 -8.78
C ARG A 99 -1.59 -3.06 -7.59
N LYS A 100 -2.68 -2.29 -7.50
CA LYS A 100 -2.94 -1.28 -6.48
C LYS A 100 -4.41 -1.32 -6.10
N LEU A 101 -4.70 -1.21 -4.82
CA LEU A 101 -6.06 -1.20 -4.31
C LEU A 101 -6.27 0.03 -3.44
N ARG A 102 -7.40 0.71 -3.63
CA ARG A 102 -7.81 1.84 -2.80
C ARG A 102 -9.22 1.62 -2.26
N LEU A 103 -9.39 1.83 -0.97
CA LEU A 103 -10.65 1.60 -0.28
C LEU A 103 -10.72 2.42 1.01
N HIS A 104 -11.93 2.78 1.40
CA HIS A 104 -12.16 3.26 2.76
C HIS A 104 -11.91 2.14 3.75
N PHE A 105 -11.32 2.47 4.90
CA PHE A 105 -10.90 1.48 5.87
C PHE A 105 -12.05 0.61 6.41
N HIS A 106 -13.24 1.16 6.63
CA HIS A 106 -14.40 0.36 7.07
C HIS A 106 -14.77 -0.75 6.06
N ARG A 107 -14.66 -0.47 4.75
CA ARG A 107 -14.92 -1.47 3.69
C ARG A 107 -13.84 -2.54 3.65
N PHE A 108 -12.61 -2.19 3.99
CA PHE A 108 -11.54 -3.18 4.18
C PHE A 108 -11.88 -4.14 5.32
N MET A 109 -12.26 -3.62 6.49
CA MET A 109 -12.57 -4.45 7.65
C MET A 109 -13.78 -5.36 7.40
N LEU A 110 -14.84 -4.87 6.76
CA LEU A 110 -15.98 -5.70 6.36
C LEU A 110 -15.54 -6.88 5.49
N ARG A 111 -14.72 -6.62 4.47
CA ARG A 111 -14.17 -7.67 3.60
C ARG A 111 -13.32 -8.68 4.37
N VAL A 112 -12.47 -8.22 5.29
CA VAL A 112 -11.65 -9.11 6.13
C VAL A 112 -12.52 -10.02 6.99
N HIS A 113 -13.57 -9.48 7.61
CA HIS A 113 -14.52 -10.27 8.42
C HIS A 113 -15.30 -11.29 7.57
N GLU A 114 -15.74 -10.91 6.37
CA GLU A 114 -16.39 -11.82 5.43
C GLU A 114 -15.46 -12.96 4.99
N GLU A 115 -14.21 -12.66 4.65
CA GLU A 115 -13.22 -13.68 4.28
C GLU A 115 -12.87 -14.58 5.48
N LEU A 116 -12.73 -14.04 6.69
CA LEU A 116 -12.52 -14.83 7.91
C LEU A 116 -13.64 -15.83 8.18
N ALA A 117 -14.90 -15.40 7.98
CA ALA A 117 -16.04 -16.29 8.13
C ALA A 117 -16.00 -17.47 7.13
N GLN A 118 -15.47 -17.25 5.93
CA GLN A 118 -15.30 -18.30 4.91
C GLN A 118 -14.12 -19.22 5.20
N GLN A 119 -13.09 -18.73 5.91
CA GLN A 119 -11.91 -19.50 6.29
C GLN A 119 -12.04 -20.19 7.66
N GLN A 120 -13.24 -20.30 8.22
CA GLN A 120 -13.46 -20.98 9.50
C GLN A 120 -12.96 -22.42 9.46
N GLY A 121 -12.17 -22.81 10.46
CA GLY A 121 -11.59 -24.14 10.57
C GLY A 121 -10.25 -24.33 9.84
N HIS A 122 -9.78 -23.35 9.07
CA HIS A 122 -8.42 -23.34 8.54
C HIS A 122 -7.41 -22.92 9.61
N THR A 123 -6.21 -23.49 9.55
CA THR A 123 -5.07 -23.01 10.32
C THR A 123 -4.59 -21.69 9.72
N ASP A 124 -4.40 -20.68 10.56
CA ASP A 124 -3.89 -19.34 10.19
C ASP A 124 -4.69 -18.64 9.06
N PRO A 125 -6.01 -18.42 9.22
CA PRO A 125 -6.85 -17.86 8.17
C PRO A 125 -6.41 -16.47 7.69
N LEU A 126 -5.74 -15.69 8.55
CA LEU A 126 -5.19 -14.38 8.19
C LEU A 126 -4.03 -14.46 7.18
N GLU A 127 -3.25 -15.55 7.18
CA GLU A 127 -2.21 -15.75 6.19
C GLU A 127 -2.83 -16.00 4.80
N ILE A 128 -3.91 -16.80 4.75
CA ILE A 128 -4.67 -17.06 3.52
C ILE A 128 -5.27 -15.76 2.98
N ILE A 129 -5.86 -14.94 3.85
CA ILE A 129 -6.42 -13.64 3.49
C ILE A 129 -5.31 -12.71 2.97
N ALA A 130 -4.16 -12.67 3.63
CA ALA A 130 -3.01 -11.87 3.18
C ALA A 130 -2.47 -12.32 1.82
N ASP A 131 -2.45 -13.62 1.53
CA ASP A 131 -2.14 -14.15 0.19
C ASP A 131 -3.15 -13.67 -0.85
N GLY A 132 -4.45 -13.68 -0.51
CA GLY A 132 -5.51 -13.16 -1.36
C GLY A 132 -5.35 -11.68 -1.70
N PHE A 133 -5.01 -10.84 -0.71
CA PHE A 133 -4.69 -9.44 -0.95
C PHE A 133 -3.43 -9.26 -1.80
N LYS A 134 -2.37 -10.02 -1.51
CA LYS A 134 -1.13 -9.95 -2.29
C LYS A 134 -1.33 -10.39 -3.74
N ALA A 135 -2.20 -11.36 -4.00
CA ALA A 135 -2.53 -11.76 -5.36
C ALA A 135 -3.13 -10.58 -6.16
N GLN A 136 -3.86 -9.69 -5.50
CA GLN A 136 -4.55 -8.55 -6.12
C GLN A 136 -3.70 -7.28 -6.19
N ALA A 137 -2.91 -6.98 -5.15
CA ALA A 137 -2.23 -5.70 -5.02
C ALA A 137 -0.83 -5.80 -4.37
N ASP A 138 0.06 -4.92 -4.82
CA ASP A 138 1.34 -4.64 -4.16
C ASP A 138 1.29 -3.35 -3.33
N VAL A 139 0.31 -2.47 -3.61
CA VAL A 139 0.09 -1.23 -2.88
C VAL A 139 -1.36 -1.16 -2.38
N LEU A 140 -1.53 -0.96 -1.08
CA LEU A 140 -2.82 -0.68 -0.46
C LEU A 140 -2.89 0.81 -0.07
N CYS A 141 -3.98 1.45 -0.46
CA CYS A 141 -4.29 2.83 -0.13
C CYS A 141 -5.57 2.86 0.70
N PHE A 142 -5.46 3.20 1.99
CA PHE A 142 -6.62 3.35 2.87
C PHE A 142 -7.02 4.82 3.00
N ASP A 143 -8.26 5.11 2.64
CA ASP A 143 -8.89 6.38 3.02
C ASP A 143 -9.60 6.22 4.36
N GLU A 144 -9.53 7.28 5.18
CA GLU A 144 -10.25 7.36 6.46
C GLU A 144 -9.95 6.19 7.41
N PHE A 145 -8.66 5.89 7.56
CA PHE A 145 -8.17 4.88 8.49
C PHE A 145 -8.57 5.24 9.93
N PHE A 146 -9.47 4.44 10.49
CA PHE A 146 -9.94 4.60 11.86
C PHE A 146 -10.39 3.25 12.40
N VAL A 147 -9.85 2.87 13.57
CA VAL A 147 -10.20 1.65 14.29
C VAL A 147 -10.76 2.06 15.64
N SER A 148 -11.99 1.65 15.94
CA SER A 148 -12.66 1.98 17.21
C SER A 148 -12.74 0.81 18.19
N ASP A 149 -12.65 -0.43 17.72
CA ASP A 149 -12.78 -1.64 18.54
C ASP A 149 -11.42 -2.32 18.76
N ILE A 150 -11.14 -2.74 19.99
CA ILE A 150 -9.86 -3.37 20.35
C ILE A 150 -9.65 -4.72 19.65
N THR A 151 -10.73 -5.47 19.41
CA THR A 151 -10.72 -6.75 18.70
C THR A 151 -10.32 -6.53 17.25
N ASP A 152 -10.91 -5.52 16.59
CA ASP A 152 -10.54 -5.11 15.24
C ASP A 152 -9.10 -4.62 15.18
N ALA A 153 -8.62 -3.90 16.20
CA ALA A 153 -7.23 -3.45 16.28
C ALA A 153 -6.25 -4.63 16.40
N MET A 154 -6.55 -5.64 17.22
CA MET A 154 -5.73 -6.85 17.35
C MET A 154 -5.71 -7.67 16.05
N LEU A 155 -6.87 -7.84 15.42
CA LEU A 155 -7.02 -8.52 14.15
C LEU A 155 -6.20 -7.82 13.06
N LEU A 156 -6.38 -6.50 12.95
CA LEU A 156 -5.69 -5.65 11.99
C LEU A 156 -4.18 -5.69 12.21
N GLY A 157 -3.69 -5.58 13.43
CA GLY A 157 -2.26 -5.63 13.73
C GLY A 157 -1.62 -6.94 13.27
N THR A 158 -2.34 -8.06 13.40
CA THR A 158 -1.88 -9.37 12.92
C THR A 158 -1.90 -9.45 11.39
N LEU A 159 -3.00 -9.02 10.76
CA LEU A 159 -3.11 -9.02 9.30
C LEU A 159 -2.09 -8.07 8.64
N MET A 160 -1.86 -6.88 9.19
CA MET A 160 -0.88 -5.92 8.67
C MET A 160 0.53 -6.51 8.68
N LYS A 161 0.92 -7.24 9.72
CA LYS A 161 2.21 -7.96 9.75
C LYS A 161 2.31 -8.98 8.61
N ALA A 162 1.26 -9.75 8.38
CA ALA A 162 1.20 -10.74 7.30
C ALA A 162 1.27 -10.08 5.90
N LEU A 163 0.62 -8.93 5.71
CA LEU A 163 0.69 -8.17 4.45
C LEU A 163 2.08 -7.57 4.21
N PHE A 164 2.72 -7.02 5.25
CA PHE A 164 4.07 -6.47 5.15
C PHE A 164 5.12 -7.56 4.88
N ALA A 165 4.97 -8.74 5.48
CA ALA A 165 5.82 -9.90 5.18
C ALA A 165 5.75 -10.33 3.70
N ARG A 166 4.64 -10.02 3.01
CA ARG A 166 4.43 -10.25 1.57
C ARG A 166 4.90 -9.08 0.69
N GLY A 167 5.54 -8.08 1.29
CA GLY A 167 6.04 -6.91 0.58
C GLY A 167 4.96 -5.96 0.07
N ILE A 168 3.79 -5.92 0.73
CA ILE A 168 2.76 -4.92 0.42
C ILE A 168 3.16 -3.58 1.02
N THR A 169 3.12 -2.51 0.22
CA THR A 169 3.29 -1.13 0.70
C THR A 169 1.93 -0.54 1.06
N LEU A 170 1.85 0.11 2.23
CA LEU A 170 0.63 0.74 2.73
C LEU A 170 0.75 2.26 2.74
N VAL A 171 -0.25 2.96 2.18
CA VAL A 171 -0.45 4.39 2.38
C VAL A 171 -1.84 4.59 2.99
N ALA A 172 -1.96 5.43 4.01
CA ALA A 172 -3.21 5.65 4.72
C ALA A 172 -3.46 7.14 5.00
N THR A 173 -4.72 7.56 4.99
CA THR A 173 -5.16 8.87 5.48
C THR A 173 -6.05 8.72 6.71
N SER A 174 -5.91 9.61 7.70
CA SER A 174 -6.69 9.59 8.95
C SER A 174 -6.95 10.99 9.50
N ASN A 175 -7.99 11.13 10.31
CA ASN A 175 -8.22 12.34 11.12
C ASN A 175 -7.63 12.23 12.53
N ILE A 176 -7.08 11.08 12.90
CA ILE A 176 -6.56 10.76 14.24
C ILE A 176 -5.04 10.59 14.15
N PRO A 177 -4.25 11.20 15.06
CA PRO A 177 -2.81 10.98 15.12
C PRO A 177 -2.48 9.54 15.55
N PRO A 178 -1.31 9.00 15.16
CA PRO A 178 -0.93 7.63 15.47
C PRO A 178 -0.75 7.34 16.97
N ASP A 179 -0.48 8.36 17.79
CA ASP A 179 -0.25 8.20 19.23
C ASP A 179 -1.55 7.96 20.02
N ASP A 180 -2.73 8.29 19.45
CA ASP A 180 -4.04 8.05 20.08
C ASP A 180 -4.47 6.58 20.01
N PHE A 181 -3.71 5.71 19.33
CA PHE A 181 -3.97 4.26 19.24
C PHE A 181 -3.33 3.45 20.37
N VAL A 182 -2.56 4.08 21.26
CA VAL A 182 -1.89 3.46 22.41
C VAL A 182 -2.20 4.25 23.68
N SER A 183 -3.36 3.99 24.27
CA SER A 183 -3.70 4.35 25.65
C SER A 183 -4.52 3.26 26.30
#